data_AF-A0A949GPL7-F1
#
_entry.id   AF-A0A949GPL7-F1
#
_cell.length_a   1.000
_cell.length_b   1.000
_cell.length_c   1.000
_cell.angle_alpha   90.00
_cell.angle_beta   90.00
_cell.angle_gamma   90.00
#
_symmetry.space_group_name_H-M   'P 1'
#
loop_
_entity.id
_entity.type
_entity.pdbx_description
1 polymer ?
#
loop_
_entity_poly.entity_id
_entity_poly.type
_entity_poly.pdbx_seq_one_letter_code
_entity_poly.pdbx_strand_id
1 'polypeptide(L)'
;MTHDERPGLCEQTRGSGARKPPPDQSVLIELIKVLAAHPGGLRRWSVMRAIRNERERAARDIPQKLEDEVERTFRRFCAESDDAKAHVAADAVFYRPREKAGEVWAVFPDRAKARLEADLAGIN
;
A
#
# COMPACT_ATOMS: atom_id res chain seq x y z
N MET A 1 18.80 14.59 60.56
CA MET A 1 19.39 15.17 59.34
C MET A 1 19.25 14.10 58.28
N THR A 2 18.05 14.01 57.70
CA THR A 2 17.61 14.59 56.41
C THR A 2 17.74 13.53 55.30
N HIS A 3 16.57 13.16 54.78
CA HIS A 3 16.38 12.40 53.54
C HIS A 3 16.98 13.19 52.37
N ASP A 4 17.60 12.52 51.40
CA ASP A 4 17.91 13.14 50.11
C ASP A 4 17.83 12.12 48.96
N GLU A 5 16.64 12.13 48.35
CA GLU A 5 16.25 12.00 46.94
C GLU A 5 16.97 11.04 45.94
N ARG A 6 16.13 10.22 45.26
CA ARG A 6 16.33 9.60 43.92
C ARG A 6 16.30 10.70 42.83
N PRO A 7 16.32 10.40 41.51
CA PRO A 7 17.19 9.54 40.68
C PRO A 7 17.69 10.29 39.39
N GLY A 8 18.85 9.92 38.85
CA GLY A 8 19.30 10.39 37.53
C GLY A 8 19.00 9.40 36.41
N LEU A 9 17.78 9.42 35.87
CA LEU A 9 17.48 8.86 34.53
C LEU A 9 18.13 9.76 33.47
N CYS A 10 19.12 9.26 32.73
CA CYS A 10 19.47 9.84 31.44
C CYS A 10 18.99 8.92 30.31
N GLU A 11 17.96 9.43 29.64
CA GLU A 11 17.68 9.28 28.21
C GLU A 11 17.64 7.86 27.64
N GLN A 12 16.49 7.21 27.89
CA GLN A 12 15.89 6.39 26.86
C GLN A 12 15.58 7.29 25.65
N THR A 13 16.48 7.26 24.67
CA THR A 13 16.18 7.68 23.31
C THR A 13 14.99 6.86 22.84
N ARG A 14 13.82 7.49 22.84
CA ARG A 14 12.64 7.00 22.15
C ARG A 14 12.99 7.00 20.67
N GLY A 15 13.54 5.88 20.21
CA GLY A 15 13.48 5.54 18.81
C GLY A 15 12.01 5.64 18.42
N SER A 16 11.68 6.67 17.64
CA SER A 16 10.44 6.70 16.88
C SER A 16 10.53 5.56 15.88
N GLY A 17 10.28 4.35 16.37
CA GLY A 17 10.03 3.19 15.55
C GLY A 17 8.69 3.45 14.89
N ALA A 18 8.71 4.16 13.76
CA ALA A 18 7.60 4.16 12.83
C ALA A 18 7.24 2.69 12.62
N ARG A 19 6.12 2.27 13.23
CA ARG A 19 5.65 0.90 13.15
C ARG A 19 5.58 0.58 11.67
N LYS A 20 6.37 -0.39 11.20
CA LYS A 20 6.28 -0.81 9.80
C LYS A 20 4.81 -1.14 9.54
N PRO A 21 4.16 -0.50 8.55
CA PRO A 21 2.78 -0.77 8.27
C PRO A 21 2.63 -2.27 7.98
N PRO A 22 1.50 -2.89 8.39
CA PRO A 22 1.25 -4.30 8.11
C PRO A 22 1.52 -4.60 6.62
N PRO A 23 2.00 -5.79 6.27
CA PRO A 23 2.45 -6.12 4.92
C PRO A 23 1.40 -5.80 3.84
N ASP A 24 0.12 -6.06 4.13
CA ASP A 24 -1.02 -5.70 3.27
C ASP A 24 -1.13 -4.19 2.99
N GLN A 25 -0.81 -3.33 3.97
CA GLN A 25 -0.84 -1.88 3.80
C GLN A 25 0.38 -1.38 3.02
N SER A 26 1.55 -1.97 3.26
CA SER A 26 2.76 -1.65 2.48
C SER A 26 2.56 -1.97 0.99
N VAL A 27 2.01 -3.15 0.68
CA VAL A 27 1.70 -3.58 -0.68
C VAL A 27 0.65 -2.68 -1.33
N LEU A 28 -0.39 -2.28 -0.60
CA LEU A 28 -1.43 -1.36 -1.10
C LEU A 28 -0.83 -0.03 -1.58
N ILE A 29 0.03 0.59 -0.76
CA ILE A 29 0.65 1.87 -1.08
C ILE A 29 1.62 1.75 -2.26
N GLU A 30 2.40 0.68 -2.33
CA GLU A 30 3.30 0.40 -3.47
C GLU A 30 2.50 0.22 -4.77
N LEU A 31 1.40 -0.53 -4.71
CA LEU A 31 0.51 -0.76 -5.85
C LEU A 31 -0.16 0.53 -6.32
N ILE A 32 -0.60 1.40 -5.40
CA ILE A 32 -1.15 2.73 -5.74
C ILE A 32 -0.09 3.57 -6.46
N LYS A 33 1.14 3.64 -5.93
CA LYS A 33 2.21 4.45 -6.52
C LYS A 33 2.56 3.99 -7.94
N VAL A 34 2.69 2.66 -8.13
CA VAL A 34 2.95 2.09 -9.46
C VAL A 34 1.83 2.46 -10.42
N LEU A 35 0.57 2.21 -10.08
CA LEU A 35 -0.54 2.45 -11.02
C LEU A 35 -0.86 3.93 -11.22
N ALA A 36 -0.63 4.80 -10.22
CA ALA A 36 -0.83 6.24 -10.35
C ALA A 36 0.11 6.89 -11.39
N ALA A 37 1.31 6.31 -11.59
CA ALA A 37 2.23 6.73 -12.65
C ALA A 37 1.76 6.33 -14.06
N HIS A 38 0.75 5.47 -14.17
CA HIS A 38 0.25 4.90 -15.43
C HIS A 38 -1.28 5.04 -15.53
N PRO A 39 -1.81 6.20 -15.98
CA PRO A 39 -3.26 6.46 -16.00
C PRO A 39 -4.05 5.51 -16.91
N GLY A 40 -3.41 4.92 -17.92
CA GLY A 40 -3.99 3.88 -18.77
C GLY A 40 -3.99 2.47 -18.17
N GLY A 41 -3.47 2.34 -16.94
CA GLY A 41 -3.22 1.06 -16.29
C GLY A 41 -1.98 0.34 -16.78
N LEU A 42 -1.65 -0.75 -16.09
CA LEU A 42 -0.58 -1.67 -16.44
C LEU A 42 -1.11 -3.10 -16.50
N ARG A 43 -0.49 -3.91 -17.34
CA ARG A 43 -0.72 -5.36 -17.30
C ARG A 43 -0.26 -5.91 -15.95
N ARG A 44 -0.98 -6.90 -15.43
CA ARG A 44 -0.64 -7.58 -14.18
C ARG A 44 0.84 -7.92 -14.04
N TRP A 45 1.44 -8.57 -15.03
CA TRP A 45 2.87 -8.93 -14.98
C TRP A 45 3.80 -7.71 -14.86
N SER A 46 3.48 -6.63 -15.57
CA SER A 46 4.22 -5.36 -15.50
C SER A 46 4.12 -4.73 -14.11
N VAL A 47 2.95 -4.81 -13.46
CA VAL A 47 2.76 -4.35 -12.07
C VAL A 47 3.65 -5.14 -11.12
N MET A 48 3.61 -6.48 -11.18
CA MET A 48 4.43 -7.34 -10.32
C MET A 48 5.91 -7.02 -10.45
N ARG A 49 6.41 -6.91 -11.69
CA ARG A 49 7.80 -6.55 -11.98
C ARG A 49 8.13 -5.16 -11.44
N ALA A 50 7.26 -4.17 -11.60
CA ALA A 50 7.51 -2.82 -11.11
C ALA A 50 7.64 -2.76 -9.58
N ILE A 51 6.75 -3.44 -8.85
CA ILE A 51 6.82 -3.51 -7.37
C ILE A 51 8.10 -4.22 -6.92
N ARG A 52 8.44 -5.36 -7.54
CA ARG A 52 9.67 -6.10 -7.24
C ARG A 52 10.91 -5.22 -7.46
N ASN A 53 11.03 -4.59 -8.64
CA ASN A 53 12.16 -3.71 -8.97
C ASN A 53 12.28 -2.52 -8.01
N GLU A 54 11.15 -1.96 -7.56
CA GLU A 54 11.15 -0.88 -6.57
C GLU A 54 11.72 -1.33 -5.23
N ARG A 55 11.31 -2.52 -4.76
CA ARG A 55 11.82 -3.09 -3.51
C ARG A 55 13.30 -3.45 -3.60
N GLU A 56 13.74 -4.03 -4.72
CA GLU A 56 15.16 -4.29 -5.00
C GLU A 56 15.97 -2.99 -4.93
N ARG A 57 15.52 -1.94 -5.64
CA ARG A 57 16.19 -0.64 -5.66
C ARG A 57 16.25 0.03 -4.29
N ALA A 58 15.21 -0.15 -3.48
CA ALA A 58 15.13 0.39 -2.13
C ALA A 58 15.75 -0.51 -1.05
N ALA A 59 16.42 -1.62 -1.44
CA ALA A 59 16.96 -2.63 -0.53
C ALA A 59 15.93 -3.12 0.52
N ARG A 60 14.66 -3.22 0.11
CA ARG A 60 13.56 -3.74 0.94
C ARG A 60 13.47 -5.24 0.81
N ASP A 61 12.93 -5.87 1.85
CA ASP A 61 12.61 -7.29 1.82
C ASP A 61 11.58 -7.61 0.73
N ILE A 62 11.82 -8.72 0.01
CA ILE A 62 10.97 -9.24 -1.05
C ILE A 62 10.42 -10.58 -0.55
N PRO A 63 9.16 -10.60 -0.04
CA PRO A 63 8.53 -11.82 0.42
C PRO A 63 8.48 -12.86 -0.69
N GLN A 64 8.60 -14.14 -0.31
CA GLN A 64 8.49 -15.25 -1.25
C GLN A 64 7.16 -15.27 -2.02
N LYS A 65 6.09 -14.74 -1.40
CA LYS A 65 4.73 -14.68 -1.95
C LYS A 65 4.30 -13.26 -2.30
N LEU A 66 5.24 -12.39 -2.66
CA LEU A 66 4.96 -11.00 -2.99
C LEU A 66 3.86 -10.89 -4.06
N GLU A 67 3.94 -11.68 -5.12
CA GLU A 67 2.97 -11.64 -6.23
C GLU A 67 1.55 -12.02 -5.77
N ASP A 68 1.42 -13.03 -4.91
CA ASP A 68 0.13 -13.43 -4.31
C ASP A 68 -0.42 -12.33 -3.40
N GLU A 69 0.44 -11.65 -2.63
CA GLU A 69 0.06 -10.52 -1.79
C GLU A 69 -0.44 -9.36 -2.63
N VAL A 70 0.29 -8.99 -3.68
CA VAL A 70 -0.11 -7.92 -4.60
C VAL A 70 -1.46 -8.23 -5.25
N GLU A 71 -1.67 -9.47 -5.71
CA GLU A 71 -2.94 -9.87 -6.31
C GLU A 71 -4.10 -9.86 -5.30
N ARG A 72 -3.87 -10.37 -4.10
CA ARG A 72 -4.86 -10.34 -3.01
C ARG A 72 -5.25 -8.91 -2.67
N THR A 73 -4.26 -8.02 -2.53
CA THR A 73 -4.50 -6.60 -2.26
C THR A 73 -5.24 -5.93 -3.42
N PHE A 74 -4.82 -6.18 -4.67
CA PHE A 74 -5.52 -5.65 -5.83
C PHE A 74 -7.00 -6.06 -5.82
N ARG A 75 -7.29 -7.36 -5.73
CA ARG A 75 -8.68 -7.89 -5.74
C ARG A 75 -9.51 -7.31 -4.60
N ARG A 76 -8.94 -7.22 -3.39
CA ARG A 76 -9.63 -6.67 -2.20
C ARG A 76 -10.06 -5.21 -2.39
N PHE A 77 -9.24 -4.40 -3.05
CA PHE A 77 -9.50 -2.97 -3.27
C PHE A 77 -9.92 -2.66 -4.72
N CYS A 78 -10.23 -3.69 -5.52
CA CYS A 78 -10.71 -3.53 -6.89
C CYS A 78 -12.23 -3.41 -6.86
N ALA A 79 -12.77 -2.47 -7.63
CA ALA A 79 -14.20 -2.22 -7.73
C ALA A 79 -14.96 -3.30 -8.54
N GLU A 80 -14.53 -4.58 -8.55
CA GLU A 80 -14.89 -5.56 -9.60
C GLU A 80 -16.35 -5.47 -10.07
N SER A 81 -16.49 -5.36 -11.39
CA SER A 81 -17.72 -5.61 -12.14
C SER A 81 -17.65 -7.04 -12.67
N ASP A 82 -18.21 -8.01 -11.94
CA ASP A 82 -18.72 -9.26 -12.54
C ASP A 82 -19.72 -10.00 -11.64
N ASP A 83 -19.67 -9.83 -10.32
CA ASP A 83 -20.75 -10.31 -9.45
C ASP A 83 -21.96 -9.36 -9.49
N ALA A 84 -23.16 -9.92 -9.68
CA ALA A 84 -24.46 -9.26 -9.80
C ALA A 84 -24.89 -8.40 -8.57
N LYS A 85 -23.96 -8.06 -7.67
CA LYS A 85 -24.11 -7.06 -6.63
C LYS A 85 -22.99 -6.04 -6.76
N ALA A 86 -23.18 -5.09 -7.67
CA ALA A 86 -22.37 -3.89 -7.79
C ALA A 86 -22.54 -2.98 -6.57
N HIS A 87 -22.07 -3.42 -5.41
CA HIS A 87 -21.57 -2.48 -4.43
C HIS A 87 -20.17 -2.12 -4.90
N VAL A 88 -20.04 -0.99 -5.59
CA VAL A 88 -18.76 -0.29 -5.66
C VAL A 88 -18.38 -0.07 -4.20
N ALA A 89 -17.48 -0.91 -3.67
CA ALA A 89 -17.03 -0.77 -2.30
C ALA A 89 -16.55 0.69 -2.15
N ALA A 90 -17.03 1.39 -1.11
CA ALA A 90 -16.66 2.78 -0.86
C ALA A 90 -15.13 2.94 -0.82
N ASP A 91 -14.43 1.88 -0.42
CA ASP A 91 -12.97 1.79 -0.34
C ASP A 91 -12.27 1.28 -1.62
N ALA A 92 -12.98 1.05 -2.73
CA ALA A 92 -12.33 0.55 -3.94
C ALA A 92 -11.38 1.60 -4.54
N VAL A 93 -10.10 1.29 -4.64
CA VAL A 93 -9.08 2.19 -5.18
C VAL A 93 -8.68 1.80 -6.60
N PHE A 94 -8.86 0.52 -6.95
CA PHE A 94 -8.48 -0.03 -8.24
C PHE A 94 -9.69 -0.41 -9.11
N TYR A 95 -9.45 -0.55 -10.41
CA TYR A 95 -10.42 -1.08 -11.36
C TYR A 95 -9.73 -1.82 -12.50
N ARG A 96 -10.51 -2.59 -13.25
CA ARG A 96 -10.10 -3.23 -14.50
C ARG A 96 -10.74 -2.49 -15.68
N PRO A 97 -9.96 -1.82 -16.56
CA PRO A 97 -10.51 -1.19 -17.75
C PRO A 97 -11.13 -2.24 -18.68
N ARG A 98 -12.44 -2.17 -18.92
CA ARG A 98 -13.18 -3.15 -19.75
C ARG A 98 -12.81 -3.08 -21.23
N GLU A 99 -12.31 -1.93 -21.68
CA GLU A 99 -11.93 -1.68 -23.08
C GLU A 99 -10.54 -2.22 -23.45
N LYS A 100 -9.78 -2.76 -22.49
CA LYS A 100 -8.40 -3.23 -22.69
C LYS A 100 -8.32 -4.75 -22.58
N ALA A 101 -7.88 -5.40 -23.66
CA ALA A 101 -7.64 -6.84 -23.67
C ALA A 101 -6.39 -7.23 -22.86
N GLY A 102 -6.55 -8.22 -21.98
CA GLY A 102 -5.48 -8.82 -21.18
C GLY A 102 -5.24 -8.11 -19.85
N GLU A 103 -6.05 -8.48 -18.86
CA GLU A 103 -5.91 -8.23 -17.41
C GLU A 103 -5.08 -6.98 -17.07
N VAL A 104 -5.62 -5.82 -17.48
CA VAL A 104 -5.06 -4.51 -17.15
C VAL A 104 -5.62 -4.06 -15.81
N TRP A 105 -4.72 -3.59 -14.96
CA TRP A 105 -5.01 -3.06 -13.64
C TRP A 105 -4.79 -1.55 -13.67
N ALA A 106 -5.74 -0.80 -13.16
CA ALA A 106 -5.69 0.65 -13.10
C ALA A 106 -6.17 1.15 -11.74
N VAL A 107 -5.92 2.43 -11.46
CA VAL A 107 -6.26 3.08 -10.21
C VAL A 107 -7.16 4.29 -10.45
N PHE A 108 -8.16 4.52 -9.60
CA PHE A 108 -8.93 5.76 -9.61
C PHE A 108 -8.05 6.88 -9.05
N PRO A 109 -7.70 7.92 -9.82
CA PRO A 109 -6.72 8.92 -9.40
C PRO A 109 -7.13 9.69 -8.15
N ASP A 110 -8.41 10.09 -8.05
CA ASP A 110 -8.93 10.76 -6.86
C ASP A 110 -8.88 9.88 -5.61
N ARG A 111 -9.24 8.60 -5.74
CA ARG A 111 -9.24 7.65 -4.63
C ARG A 111 -7.83 7.25 -4.22
N ALA A 112 -6.92 7.13 -5.19
CA ALA A 112 -5.49 6.94 -4.95
C ALA A 112 -4.93 8.08 -4.10
N LYS A 113 -5.20 9.33 -4.51
CA LYS A 113 -4.73 10.51 -3.79
C LYS A 113 -5.29 10.54 -2.36
N ALA A 114 -6.60 10.40 -2.21
CA ALA A 114 -7.24 10.38 -0.89
C ALA A 114 -6.67 9.27 0.01
N ARG A 115 -6.36 8.09 -0.56
CA ARG A 115 -5.78 6.97 0.18
C ARG A 115 -4.33 7.23 0.61
N LEU A 116 -3.53 7.86 -0.24
CA LEU A 116 -2.17 8.29 0.12
C LEU A 116 -2.22 9.35 1.22
N GLU A 117 -3.09 10.36 1.10
CA GLU A 117 -3.27 11.39 2.13
C GLU A 117 -3.71 10.80 3.47
N ALA A 118 -4.63 9.82 3.45
CA ALA A 118 -5.05 9.10 4.66
C ALA A 118 -3.92 8.28 5.29
N ASP A 119 -3.07 7.63 4.48
CA ASP A 119 -1.90 6.89 4.97
C ASP A 119 -0.88 7.82 5.63
N LEU A 120 -0.65 9.01 5.05
CA LEU A 120 0.17 10.06 5.66
C LEU A 120 -0.44 10.62 6.94
N ALA A 121 -1.77 10.81 6.98
CA ALA A 121 -2.49 11.36 8.14
C ALA A 121 -2.61 10.37 9.31
N GLY A 122 -2.58 9.05 9.04
CA GLY A 122 -2.64 7.99 10.05
C GLY A 122 -1.33 7.74 10.81
N ILE A 123 -0.29 8.56 10.58
CA ILE A 123 1.02 8.50 11.26
C ILE A 123 1.07 9.45 12.49
N ASN A 124 -0.06 10.07 12.87
CA ASN A 124 -0.12 11.01 14.01
C ASN A 124 -0.71 10.40 15.29
#